data_AF-A0A935EC73-F1
#
_entry.id   AF-A0A935EC73-F1
#
_cell.length_a   1.000
_cell.length_b   1.000
_cell.length_c   1.000
_cell.angle_alpha   90.00
_cell.angle_beta   90.00
_cell.angle_gamma   90.00
#
_symmetry.space_group_name_H-M   'P 1'
#
loop_
_entity.id
_entity.type
_entity.pdbx_description
1 polymer ?
#
loop_
_entity_poly.entity_id
_entity_poly.type
_entity_poly.pdbx_seq_one_letter_code
_entity_poly.pdbx_strand_id
1 'polypeptide(L)'
;MRWRREHQPGGHNAGSVFTNPPGDSAGRLIDAAGCRGLRLGSAEVSTKHANFIQVDEGGSAADVIEVMAAVRARVIDRFDVELHAETRLVGFDDEVMERVGARQ
;
A
#
# COMPACT_ATOMS: atom_id res chain seq x y z
N MET A 1 17.43 -6.24 16.79
CA MET A 1 16.39 -7.17 16.27
C MET A 1 15.08 -7.19 17.07
N ARG A 2 14.75 -6.15 17.87
CA ARG A 2 13.50 -6.11 18.67
C ARG A 2 12.37 -5.30 18.02
N TRP A 3 12.72 -4.29 17.21
CA TRP A 3 11.76 -3.37 16.61
C TRP A 3 10.88 -3.97 15.49
N ARG A 4 11.43 -4.91 14.70
CA ARG A 4 10.74 -5.55 13.56
C ARG A 4 9.57 -6.45 13.98
N ARG A 5 9.66 -7.14 15.13
CA ARG A 5 8.60 -8.06 15.61
C ARG A 5 7.36 -7.33 16.13
N GLU A 6 7.52 -6.10 16.60
CA GLU A 6 6.47 -5.34 17.29
C GLU A 6 5.71 -4.44 16.31
N HIS A 7 6.36 -4.02 15.22
CA HIS A 7 5.82 -3.06 14.24
C HIS A 7 5.51 -3.66 12.86
N GLN A 8 5.91 -4.91 12.58
CA GLN A 8 5.54 -5.60 11.34
C GLN A 8 4.48 -6.66 11.67
N PRO A 9 3.37 -6.73 10.90
CA PRO A 9 2.44 -7.84 11.05
C PRO A 9 3.19 -9.16 10.80
N GLY A 10 3.18 -10.06 11.79
CA GLY A 10 3.64 -11.42 11.61
C GLY A 10 2.79 -12.14 10.56
N GLY A 11 3.46 -12.81 9.62
CA GLY A 11 2.87 -13.40 8.41
C GLY A 11 3.73 -13.10 7.18
N HIS A 12 3.46 -13.77 6.06
CA HIS A 12 4.07 -13.45 4.76
C HIS A 12 3.70 -12.02 4.36
N ASN A 13 4.47 -11.04 4.83
CA ASN A 13 4.29 -9.65 4.44
C ASN A 13 5.19 -9.35 3.22
N ALA A 14 4.60 -8.75 2.18
CA ALA A 14 5.30 -8.42 0.94
C ALA A 14 6.21 -7.17 1.05
N GLY A 15 6.45 -6.67 2.27
CA GLY A 15 7.11 -5.38 2.49
C GLY A 15 6.15 -4.20 2.34
N SER A 16 6.73 -3.00 2.24
CA SER A 16 5.98 -1.76 1.98
C SER A 16 5.39 -1.78 0.57
N VAL A 17 4.19 -1.22 0.38
CA VAL A 17 3.58 -1.14 -0.97
C VAL A 17 3.99 0.12 -1.74
N PHE A 18 4.26 1.24 -1.05
CA PHE A 18 4.72 2.48 -1.66
C PHE A 18 6.11 2.88 -1.17
N THR A 19 6.88 3.50 -2.06
CA THR A 19 8.14 4.17 -1.70
C THR A 19 7.86 5.47 -0.93
N ASN A 20 8.80 5.89 -0.09
CA ASN A 20 8.65 7.14 0.63
C ASN A 20 8.89 8.34 -0.31
N PRO A 21 7.96 9.31 -0.37
CA PRO A 21 8.17 10.53 -1.13
C PRO A 21 9.23 11.42 -0.45
N PRO A 22 9.85 12.37 -1.17
CA PRO A 22 10.82 13.29 -0.59
C PRO A 22 10.24 14.08 0.59
N GLY A 23 10.94 14.10 1.72
CA GLY A 23 10.56 14.89 2.90
C GLY A 23 9.45 14.29 3.75
N ASP A 24 8.94 13.11 3.43
CA ASP A 24 7.86 12.46 4.18
C ASP A 24 7.96 10.92 4.16
N SER A 25 7.00 10.24 4.79
CA SER A 25 6.83 8.79 4.70
C SER A 25 5.45 8.43 4.15
N ALA A 26 5.42 7.43 3.26
CA ALA A 26 4.17 6.95 2.68
C ALA A 26 3.22 6.47 3.78
N GLY A 27 3.72 5.72 4.77
CA GLY A 27 2.90 5.25 5.89
C GLY A 27 2.20 6.38 6.65
N ARG A 28 2.89 7.50 6.94
CA ARG A 28 2.27 8.65 7.61
C ARG A 28 1.19 9.29 6.73
N LEU A 29 1.46 9.48 5.45
CA LEU A 29 0.52 10.07 4.50
C LEU A 29 -0.73 9.22 4.33
N ILE A 30 -0.56 7.90 4.21
CA ILE A 30 -1.67 6.93 4.07
C ILE A 30 -2.54 6.92 5.33
N ASP A 31 -1.93 6.93 6.51
CA ASP A 31 -2.65 6.97 7.79
C ASP A 31 -3.38 8.31 7.96
N ALA A 32 -2.69 9.41 7.68
CA ALA A 32 -3.27 10.75 7.74
C ALA A 32 -4.37 10.96 6.70
N ALA A 33 -4.34 10.26 5.56
CA ALA A 33 -5.42 10.20 4.57
C ALA A 33 -6.65 9.40 5.04
N GLY A 34 -6.58 8.74 6.21
CA GLY A 34 -7.66 7.93 6.75
C GLY A 34 -7.80 6.56 6.08
N CYS A 35 -6.73 6.07 5.45
CA CYS A 35 -6.76 4.81 4.71
C CYS A 35 -6.47 3.59 5.58
N ARG A 36 -6.10 3.73 6.86
CA ARG A 36 -5.87 2.58 7.76
C ARG A 36 -7.17 1.77 7.90
N GLY A 37 -7.10 0.46 7.65
CA GLY A 37 -8.27 -0.42 7.63
C GLY A 37 -9.18 -0.24 6.42
N LEU A 38 -8.78 0.56 5.41
CA LEU A 38 -9.49 0.63 4.14
C LEU A 38 -9.47 -0.75 3.49
N ARG A 39 -10.65 -1.33 3.30
CA ARG A 39 -10.85 -2.66 2.71
C ARG A 39 -11.64 -2.55 1.42
N LEU A 40 -11.18 -3.21 0.37
CA LEU A 40 -11.90 -3.42 -0.88
C LEU A 40 -11.76 -4.90 -1.25
N GLY A 41 -12.90 -5.59 -1.37
CA GLY A 41 -12.93 -7.03 -1.59
C GLY A 41 -12.16 -7.81 -0.52
N SER A 42 -11.23 -8.65 -0.96
CA SER A 42 -10.36 -9.50 -0.12
C SER A 42 -9.08 -8.82 0.37
N ALA A 43 -8.85 -7.55 0.05
CA ALA A 43 -7.64 -6.81 0.42
C ALA A 43 -7.95 -5.64 1.38
N GLU A 44 -7.02 -5.36 2.29
CA GLU A 44 -7.15 -4.30 3.29
C GLU A 44 -5.82 -3.61 3.61
N VAL A 45 -5.82 -2.29 3.80
CA VAL A 45 -4.70 -1.57 4.41
C VAL A 45 -4.53 -1.97 5.87
N SER A 46 -3.36 -2.52 6.21
CA SER A 46 -3.08 -3.05 7.54
C SER A 46 -3.36 -2.03 8.65
N THR A 47 -4.17 -2.45 9.63
CA THR A 47 -4.42 -1.68 10.85
C THR A 47 -3.19 -1.51 11.73
N LYS A 48 -2.12 -2.28 11.51
CA LYS A 48 -0.85 -2.16 12.24
C LYS A 48 0.12 -1.20 11.54
N HIS A 49 0.30 -1.33 10.23
CA HIS A 49 1.22 -0.48 9.45
C HIS A 49 0.57 0.00 8.15
N ALA A 50 0.22 1.29 8.05
CA ALA A 50 -0.57 1.82 6.95
C ALA A 50 0.06 1.67 5.55
N ASN A 51 1.38 1.52 5.43
CA ASN A 51 2.05 1.20 4.16
C ASN A 51 2.11 -0.31 3.82
N PHE A 52 1.25 -1.14 4.42
CA PHE A 52 1.17 -2.57 4.15
C PHE A 52 -0.27 -2.93 3.79
N ILE A 53 -0.44 -3.79 2.80
CA ILE A 53 -1.74 -4.38 2.45
C ILE A 53 -1.75 -5.84 2.89
N GLN A 54 -2.85 -6.24 3.53
CA GLN A 54 -3.17 -7.61 3.90
C GLN A 54 -4.19 -8.16 2.92
N VAL A 55 -4.09 -9.45 2.62
CA VAL A 55 -5.00 -10.16 1.71
C VAL A 55 -5.52 -11.39 2.43
N ASP A 56 -6.82 -11.62 2.35
CA ASP A 56 -7.46 -12.80 2.92
C ASP A 56 -6.98 -14.07 2.21
N GLU A 57 -7.14 -15.24 2.84
CA GLU A 57 -6.79 -16.52 2.23
C GLU A 57 -7.63 -16.76 0.96
N GLY A 58 -6.97 -17.03 -0.17
CA GLY A 58 -7.63 -17.14 -1.47
C GLY A 58 -8.05 -15.80 -2.10
N GLY A 59 -7.57 -14.68 -1.57
CA GLY A 59 -7.88 -13.34 -2.07
C GLY A 59 -7.31 -13.02 -3.47
N SER A 60 -7.83 -11.94 -4.04
CA SER A 60 -7.59 -11.53 -5.42
C SER A 60 -6.50 -10.48 -5.52
N ALA A 61 -5.61 -10.65 -6.50
CA ALA A 61 -4.67 -9.62 -6.93
C ALA A 61 -5.39 -8.33 -7.38
N ALA A 62 -6.59 -8.44 -7.97
CA ALA A 62 -7.39 -7.28 -8.38
C ALA A 62 -7.78 -6.41 -7.19
N ASP A 63 -8.17 -7.02 -6.06
CA ASP A 63 -8.55 -6.29 -4.86
C ASP A 63 -7.38 -5.51 -4.27
N VAL A 64 -6.17 -6.09 -4.30
CA VAL A 64 -4.94 -5.39 -3.87
C VAL A 64 -4.72 -4.13 -4.70
N ILE A 65 -4.86 -4.23 -6.03
CA ILE A 65 -4.68 -3.10 -6.95
C ILE A 65 -5.70 -2.00 -6.66
N GLU A 66 -6.97 -2.37 -6.46
CA GLU A 66 -8.03 -1.41 -6.15
C GLU A 66 -7.76 -0.71 -4.80
N VAL A 67 -7.29 -1.42 -3.77
CA VAL A 67 -6.85 -0.79 -2.52
C VAL A 67 -5.68 0.16 -2.78
N MET A 68 -4.67 -0.24 -3.54
CA MET A 68 -3.52 0.62 -3.86
C MET A 68 -3.94 1.89 -4.60
N ALA A 69 -4.78 1.77 -5.63
CA ALA A 69 -5.29 2.90 -6.39
C ALA A 69 -6.11 3.85 -5.51
N ALA A 70 -6.98 3.31 -4.66
CA ALA A 70 -7.82 4.07 -3.73
C ALA A 70 -6.99 4.78 -2.64
N VAL A 71 -5.87 4.20 -2.22
CA VAL A 71 -4.90 4.84 -1.32
C VAL A 71 -4.21 6.00 -2.02
N ARG A 72 -3.66 5.76 -3.21
CA ARG A 72 -2.94 6.79 -3.98
C ARG A 72 -3.84 8.00 -4.28
N ALA A 73 -5.07 7.76 -4.72
CA ALA A 73 -6.06 8.83 -4.99
C ALA A 73 -6.31 9.68 -3.73
N ARG A 74 -6.57 9.07 -2.57
CA ARG A 74 -6.81 9.81 -1.32
C ARG A 74 -5.61 10.62 -0.84
N VAL A 75 -4.40 10.12 -1.06
CA VAL A 75 -3.17 10.83 -0.68
C VAL A 75 -2.94 12.03 -1.61
N ILE A 76 -3.18 11.87 -2.91
CA ILE A 76 -3.15 12.97 -3.87
C ILE A 76 -4.21 14.02 -3.50
N ASP A 77 -5.47 13.62 -3.33
CA ASP A 77 -6.57 14.55 -3.04
C ASP A 77 -6.34 15.38 -1.76
N ARG A 78 -5.68 14.79 -0.75
CA ARG A 78 -5.49 15.42 0.56
C ARG A 78 -4.19 16.18 0.71
N PHE A 79 -3.12 15.72 0.09
CA PHE A 79 -1.77 16.23 0.32
C PHE A 79 -1.09 16.74 -0.94
N ASP A 80 -1.70 16.56 -2.12
CA ASP A 80 -1.09 16.83 -3.43
C ASP A 80 0.26 16.10 -3.60
N VAL A 81 0.36 14.91 -3.00
CA VAL A 81 1.54 14.05 -3.05
C VAL A 81 1.21 12.79 -3.83
N GLU A 82 1.97 12.54 -4.87
CA GLU A 82 1.90 11.30 -5.63
C GLU A 82 2.74 10.20 -4.96
N LEU A 83 2.08 9.09 -4.59
CA LEU A 83 2.78 7.90 -4.11
C LEU A 83 3.09 6.98 -5.28
N HIS A 84 4.34 6.48 -5.31
CA HIS A 84 4.82 5.51 -6.30
C HIS A 84 4.94 4.13 -5.66
N ALA A 85 4.38 3.12 -6.30
CA ALA A 85 4.48 1.74 -5.83
C ALA A 85 5.95 1.28 -5.77
N GLU A 86 6.27 0.42 -4.79
CA GLU A 86 7.59 -0.20 -4.72
C GLU A 86 7.78 -1.16 -5.91
N THR A 87 8.94 -1.10 -6.57
CA THR A 87 9.28 -1.85 -7.81
C THR A 87 9.21 -3.38 -7.66
N ARG A 88 8.88 -3.92 -6.48
CA ARG A 88 8.80 -5.35 -6.18
C ARG A 88 7.38 -5.92 -6.18
N LEU A 89 6.44 -5.33 -6.90
CA LEU A 89 5.19 -6.01 -7.24
C LEU A 89 5.49 -7.12 -8.27
N VAL A 90 5.87 -8.30 -7.78
CA VAL A 90 6.16 -9.47 -8.64
C VAL A 90 4.85 -10.14 -9.03
N GLY A 91 4.55 -10.22 -10.33
CA GLY A 91 3.39 -10.95 -10.87
C GLY A 91 2.18 -10.11 -11.27
N PHE A 92 2.34 -8.79 -11.44
CA PHE A 92 1.28 -7.89 -11.89
C PHE A 92 1.60 -7.32 -13.30
N ASP A 93 0.62 -7.27 -14.20
CA ASP A 93 0.78 -6.82 -15.59
C ASP A 93 1.08 -5.31 -15.71
N ASP A 94 1.68 -4.87 -16.82
CA ASP A 94 2.11 -3.48 -17.05
C ASP A 94 0.97 -2.44 -16.94
N GLU A 95 -0.26 -2.81 -17.30
CA GLU A 95 -1.44 -1.94 -17.19
C GLU A 95 -1.83 -1.68 -15.72
N VAL A 96 -1.63 -2.69 -14.87
CA VAL A 96 -1.81 -2.59 -13.42
C VAL A 96 -0.75 -1.65 -12.84
N MET A 97 0.48 -1.79 -13.31
CA MET A 97 1.62 -1.00 -12.86
C MET A 97 1.43 0.51 -13.14
N GLU A 98 0.74 0.87 -14.22
CA GLU A 98 0.41 2.27 -14.53
C GLU A 98 -0.66 2.85 -13.59
N ARG A 99 -1.69 2.07 -13.25
CA ARG A 99 -2.77 2.50 -12.34
C ARG A 99 -2.27 2.74 -10.90
N VAL A 100 -1.19 2.06 -10.49
CA VAL A 100 -0.58 2.21 -9.16
C VAL A 100 0.68 3.09 -9.14
N GLY A 101 1.02 3.75 -10.25
CA GLY A 101 2.12 4.72 -10.32
C GLY A 101 3.52 4.12 -10.31
N ALA A 102 3.69 2.88 -10.81
CA ALA A 102 4.97 2.16 -10.82
C ALA A 102 5.87 2.45 -12.04
N ARG A 103 5.49 3.38 -12.93
CA ARG A 103 6.33 3.83 -14.05
C ARG A 103 7.16 5.06 -13.67
N GLN A 104 8.48 4.91 -13.72
CA GLN A 104 9.40 5.92 -14.27
C GLN A 104 10.23 5.22 -15.35
#